data_AF-A0A923VTE3-F1
#
_entry.id   AF-A0A923VTE3-F1
#
_cell.length_a   1.000
_cell.length_b   1.000
_cell.length_c   1.000
_cell.angle_alpha   90.00
_cell.angle_beta   90.00
_cell.angle_gamma   90.00
#
_symmetry.space_group_name_H-M   'P 1'
#
loop_
_entity.id
_entity.type
_entity.pdbx_description
1 polymer ?
#
loop_
_entity_poly.entity_id
_entity_poly.type
_entity_poly.pdbx_seq_one_letter_code
_entity_poly.pdbx_strand_id
1 'polypeptide(L)'
;MRPEGAPGQVSQEAKRTWLFSGLFCLFFFLSGCASLVPQTIELRSIWPAEVPRAAELKDTPFFPQTEYQCGPAALATILGKAGANTTPEELAKEVYLPGRKGSLQVEMLAAPRRHGLVGSQLPAAYDALLREVAAGRPVLVLQNLGIFPFDNWHYAVVVG
;
A
#
# COMPACT_ATOMS: atom_id res chain seq x y z
N MET A 1 53.79 27.92 29.60
CA MET A 1 53.37 26.78 30.43
C MET A 1 52.26 26.05 29.69
N ARG A 2 52.58 24.93 29.01
CA ARG A 2 51.60 24.12 28.25
C ARG A 2 51.07 23.07 29.23
N PRO A 3 49.75 22.90 29.42
CA PRO A 3 49.26 21.83 30.28
C PRO A 3 49.53 20.48 29.59
N GLU A 4 50.39 19.67 30.20
CA GLU A 4 50.58 18.26 29.84
C GLU A 4 49.28 17.50 30.18
N GLY A 5 48.54 17.10 29.16
CA GLY A 5 47.40 16.20 29.31
C GLY A 5 47.91 14.82 29.76
N ALA A 6 47.35 14.31 30.86
CA ALA A 6 47.78 13.06 31.46
C ALA A 6 47.55 11.86 30.49
N PRO A 7 48.51 10.93 30.34
CA PRO A 7 48.47 9.84 29.35
C PRO A 7 47.30 8.84 29.51
N GLY A 8 46.52 8.93 30.59
CA GLY A 8 45.32 8.12 30.82
C GLY A 8 44.01 8.70 30.26
N GLN A 9 43.94 10.01 29.98
CA GLN A 9 42.69 10.68 29.59
C GLN A 9 42.23 10.31 28.17
N VAL A 10 43.16 10.18 27.22
CA VAL A 10 42.86 9.82 25.81
C VAL A 10 42.22 8.43 25.70
N SER A 11 42.66 7.46 26.52
CA SER A 11 42.12 6.10 26.48
C SER A 11 40.72 5.97 27.10
N GLN A 12 40.38 6.83 28.07
CA GLN A 12 39.08 6.87 28.74
C GLN A 12 38.02 7.53 27.86
N GLU A 13 38.37 8.60 27.13
CA GLU A 13 37.47 9.25 26.16
C GLU A 13 37.16 8.37 24.96
N ALA A 14 38.13 7.59 24.47
CA ALA A 14 37.92 6.61 23.40
C ALA A 14 36.98 5.47 23.84
N LYS A 15 37.10 4.98 25.09
CA LYS A 15 36.18 3.97 25.64
C LYS A 15 34.76 4.50 25.83
N ARG A 16 34.62 5.74 26.30
CA ARG A 16 33.31 6.42 26.44
C ARG A 16 32.64 6.60 25.08
N THR A 17 33.36 7.08 24.08
CA THR A 17 32.81 7.25 22.72
C THR A 17 32.39 5.93 22.09
N TRP A 18 33.14 4.84 22.27
CA TRP A 18 32.74 3.51 21.81
C TRP A 18 31.49 2.96 22.52
N LEU A 19 31.36 3.19 23.83
CA LEU A 19 30.17 2.80 24.59
C LEU A 19 28.94 3.59 24.17
N PHE A 20 29.06 4.91 23.97
CA PHE A 20 27.95 5.74 23.48
C PHE A 20 27.55 5.39 22.05
N SER A 21 28.50 5.13 21.15
CA SER A 21 28.22 4.68 19.79
C SER A 21 27.58 3.30 19.76
N GLY A 22 28.05 2.35 20.58
CA GLY A 22 27.46 1.02 20.70
C GLY A 22 26.03 1.06 21.22
N LEU A 23 25.77 1.90 22.23
CA LEU A 23 24.43 2.11 22.78
C LEU A 23 23.49 2.75 21.75
N PHE A 24 23.97 3.75 20.99
CA PHE A 24 23.20 4.39 19.92
C PHE A 24 22.85 3.41 18.79
N CYS A 25 23.80 2.62 18.30
CA CYS A 25 23.53 1.57 17.32
C CYS A 25 22.51 0.56 17.85
N LEU A 26 22.64 0.10 19.09
CA LEU A 26 21.70 -0.83 19.71
C LEU A 26 20.28 -0.26 19.76
N PHE A 27 20.11 1.01 20.16
CA PHE A 27 18.80 1.68 20.12
C PHE A 27 18.24 1.82 18.70
N PHE A 28 19.08 2.06 17.71
CA PHE A 28 18.68 2.12 16.31
C PHE A 28 18.20 0.75 15.80
N PHE A 29 18.90 -0.33 16.14
CA PHE A 29 18.50 -1.70 15.79
C PHE A 29 17.29 -2.22 16.59
N LEU A 30 17.02 -1.66 17.77
CA LEU A 30 15.81 -1.94 18.56
C LEU A 30 14.58 -1.16 18.07
N SER A 31 14.76 -0.13 17.23
CA SER A 31 13.63 0.54 16.58
C SER A 31 13.04 -0.40 15.52
N GLY A 32 12.03 -1.18 15.91
CA GLY A 32 11.36 -2.12 15.01
C GLY A 32 10.61 -1.41 13.87
N CYS A 33 10.19 -2.18 12.87
CA CYS A 33 9.46 -1.68 11.69
C CYS A 33 8.06 -1.10 11.99
N ALA A 34 7.61 -1.10 13.26
CA ALA A 34 6.29 -0.62 13.63
C ALA A 34 6.08 0.86 13.24
N SER A 35 7.13 1.68 13.26
CA SER A 35 7.08 3.10 12.87
C SER A 35 6.98 3.33 11.36
N LEU A 36 7.11 2.30 10.53
CA LEU A 36 7.08 2.40 9.05
C LEU A 36 5.66 2.40 8.47
N VAL A 37 4.63 2.30 9.31
CA VAL A 37 3.20 2.19 8.90
C VAL A 37 2.32 3.24 9.59
N PRO A 38 2.53 4.55 9.32
CA PRO A 38 1.88 5.63 10.05
C PRO A 38 0.34 5.57 10.02
N GLN A 39 -0.27 5.23 8.87
CA GLN A 39 -1.73 5.12 8.77
C GLN A 39 -2.30 3.97 9.61
N THR A 40 -1.60 2.84 9.68
CA THR A 40 -2.01 1.71 10.53
C THR A 40 -1.89 2.06 12.01
N ILE A 41 -0.87 2.83 12.40
CA ILE A 41 -0.72 3.34 13.76
C ILE A 41 -1.90 4.26 14.11
N GLU A 42 -2.26 5.18 13.21
CA GLU A 42 -3.37 6.11 13.39
C GLU A 42 -4.72 5.38 13.55
N LEU A 43 -5.02 4.40 12.69
CA LEU A 43 -6.24 3.59 12.81
C LEU A 43 -6.33 2.81 14.14
N ARG A 44 -5.17 2.41 14.70
CA ARG A 44 -5.12 1.72 15.99
C ARG A 44 -5.46 2.67 17.13
N SER A 45 -5.04 3.93 17.06
CA SER A 45 -5.30 4.92 18.11
C SER A 45 -6.70 5.54 17.98
N ILE A 46 -7.14 5.85 16.76
CA ILE A 46 -8.40 6.51 16.46
C ILE A 46 -9.09 5.74 15.32
N TRP A 47 -10.13 4.99 15.67
CA TRP A 47 -10.95 4.30 14.69
C TRP A 47 -12.08 5.21 14.19
N PRO A 48 -12.38 5.27 12.87
CA PRO A 48 -13.48 6.07 12.35
C PRO A 48 -14.84 5.58 12.90
N ALA A 49 -15.63 6.49 13.49
CA ALA A 49 -16.86 6.12 14.21
C ALA A 49 -17.93 5.41 13.35
N GLU A 50 -17.97 5.72 12.05
CA GLU A 50 -18.97 5.20 11.10
C GLU A 50 -18.55 3.90 10.41
N VAL A 51 -17.34 3.40 10.71
CA VAL A 51 -16.78 2.19 10.09
C VAL A 51 -16.89 1.02 11.09
N PRO A 52 -17.55 -0.10 10.74
CA PRO A 52 -17.58 -1.28 11.60
C PRO A 52 -16.17 -1.89 11.75
N ARG A 53 -15.91 -2.60 12.85
CA ARG A 53 -14.61 -3.24 13.09
C ARG A 53 -14.25 -4.33 12.07
N ALA A 54 -15.26 -4.89 11.41
CA ALA A 54 -15.11 -5.84 10.31
C ALA A 54 -16.26 -5.63 9.32
N ALA A 55 -15.96 -5.68 8.03
CA ALA A 55 -16.92 -5.69 6.94
C ALA A 55 -16.37 -6.65 5.88
N GLU A 56 -17.23 -7.41 5.21
CA GLU A 56 -16.83 -8.30 4.13
C GLU A 56 -17.91 -8.28 3.04
N LEU A 57 -17.50 -7.98 1.80
CA LEU A 57 -18.35 -7.86 0.63
C LEU A 57 -18.44 -9.21 -0.10
N LYS A 58 -19.16 -10.15 0.52
CA LYS A 58 -19.28 -11.55 0.06
C LYS A 58 -19.85 -11.70 -1.36
N ASP A 59 -20.71 -10.77 -1.77
CA ASP A 59 -21.34 -10.78 -3.10
C ASP A 59 -20.49 -10.03 -4.15
N THR A 60 -19.18 -9.87 -3.92
CA THR A 60 -18.28 -9.29 -4.91
C THR A 60 -17.79 -10.40 -5.85
N PRO A 61 -18.01 -10.30 -7.17
CA PRO A 61 -17.61 -11.34 -8.10
C PRO A 61 -16.08 -11.49 -8.10
N PHE A 62 -15.58 -12.72 -8.09
CA PHE A 62 -14.15 -12.98 -8.15
C PHE A 62 -13.75 -13.44 -9.55
N PHE A 63 -12.85 -12.69 -10.19
CA PHE A 63 -12.22 -13.08 -11.44
C PHE A 63 -10.77 -13.50 -11.17
N PRO A 64 -10.41 -14.79 -11.33
CA PRO A 64 -9.06 -15.24 -11.10
C PRO A 64 -8.10 -14.58 -12.10
N GLN A 65 -6.96 -14.11 -11.60
CA GLN A 65 -5.94 -13.51 -12.45
C GLN A 65 -5.18 -14.59 -13.24
N THR A 66 -4.96 -14.35 -14.54
CA THR A 66 -3.92 -15.02 -15.32
C THR A 66 -2.68 -14.12 -15.43
N GLU A 67 -1.62 -14.61 -16.07
CA GLU A 67 -0.41 -13.82 -16.28
C GLU A 67 -0.72 -12.48 -16.97
N TYR A 68 -0.14 -11.38 -16.46
CA TYR A 68 -0.32 -10.00 -16.94
C TYR A 68 -1.74 -9.39 -16.81
N GLN A 69 -2.65 -10.02 -16.06
CA GLN A 69 -4.05 -9.56 -15.97
C GLN A 69 -4.45 -8.99 -14.61
N CYS A 70 -3.52 -8.62 -13.73
CA CYS A 70 -3.89 -8.07 -12.41
C CYS A 70 -4.79 -6.82 -12.52
N GLY A 71 -4.51 -5.92 -13.47
CA GLY A 71 -5.36 -4.75 -13.75
C GLY A 71 -6.75 -5.12 -14.29
N PRO A 72 -6.84 -5.78 -15.45
CA PRO A 72 -8.12 -6.16 -16.04
C PRO A 72 -9.01 -7.02 -15.12
N ALA A 73 -8.44 -7.98 -14.37
CA ALA A 73 -9.19 -8.80 -13.45
C ALA A 73 -9.72 -8.00 -12.24
N ALA A 74 -8.90 -7.11 -11.68
CA ALA A 74 -9.34 -6.21 -10.61
C ALA A 74 -10.43 -5.25 -11.09
N LEU A 75 -10.31 -4.73 -12.32
CA LEU A 75 -11.32 -3.85 -12.90
C LEU A 75 -12.63 -4.59 -13.17
N ALA A 76 -12.58 -5.80 -13.74
CA ALA A 76 -13.76 -6.64 -13.97
C ALA A 76 -14.50 -6.94 -12.67
N THR A 77 -13.74 -7.20 -11.59
CA THR A 77 -14.29 -7.42 -10.25
C THR A 77 -15.13 -6.23 -9.76
N ILE A 78 -14.57 -5.01 -9.80
CA ILE A 78 -15.27 -3.82 -9.30
C ILE A 78 -16.42 -3.38 -10.24
N LEU A 79 -16.25 -3.52 -11.56
CA LEU A 79 -17.29 -3.17 -12.52
C LEU A 79 -18.45 -4.17 -12.48
N GLY A 80 -18.15 -5.45 -12.31
CA GLY A 80 -19.14 -6.50 -12.09
C GLY A 80 -19.97 -6.24 -10.83
N LYS A 81 -19.33 -5.83 -9.73
CA LYS A 81 -20.04 -5.41 -8.51
C LYS A 81 -20.93 -4.18 -8.73
N ALA A 82 -20.52 -3.27 -9.60
CA ALA A 82 -21.30 -2.10 -9.99
C ALA A 82 -22.40 -2.39 -11.03
N GLY A 83 -22.57 -3.65 -11.45
CA GLY A 83 -23.62 -4.10 -12.36
C GLY A 83 -23.25 -4.09 -13.85
N ALA A 84 -21.98 -3.83 -14.21
CA ALA A 84 -21.53 -3.95 -15.59
C ALA A 84 -21.34 -5.43 -15.97
N ASN A 85 -21.80 -5.81 -17.15
CA ASN A 85 -21.53 -7.12 -17.73
C ASN A 85 -20.26 -7.05 -18.59
N THR A 86 -19.11 -7.40 -18.03
CA THR A 86 -17.83 -7.44 -18.76
C THR A 86 -16.88 -8.48 -18.16
N THR A 87 -15.84 -8.85 -18.90
CA THR A 87 -14.84 -9.84 -18.48
C THR A 87 -13.42 -9.26 -18.45
N PRO A 88 -12.47 -9.89 -17.72
CA PRO A 88 -11.07 -9.48 -17.75
C PRO A 88 -10.48 -9.45 -19.18
N GLU A 89 -10.88 -10.37 -20.06
CA GLU A 89 -10.39 -10.45 -21.44
C GLU A 89 -10.86 -9.29 -22.32
N GLU A 90 -12.08 -8.79 -22.08
CA GLU A 90 -12.60 -7.60 -22.74
C GLU A 90 -11.86 -6.36 -22.25
N LEU A 91 -11.74 -6.19 -20.93
CA LEU A 91 -11.06 -5.05 -20.31
C LEU A 91 -9.58 -5.02 -20.62
N ALA A 92 -8.92 -6.18 -20.80
CA ALA A 92 -7.52 -6.23 -21.20
C ALA A 92 -7.27 -5.47 -22.51
N LYS A 93 -8.22 -5.49 -23.45
CA LYS A 93 -8.11 -4.74 -24.71
C LYS A 93 -8.19 -3.22 -24.50
N GLU A 94 -8.72 -2.79 -23.36
CA GLU A 94 -8.91 -1.38 -23.03
C GLU A 94 -7.79 -0.83 -22.14
N VAL A 95 -7.35 -1.61 -21.15
CA VAL A 95 -6.46 -1.10 -20.09
C VAL A 95 -5.06 -1.70 -20.09
N TYR A 96 -4.80 -2.79 -20.82
CA TYR A 96 -3.47 -3.41 -20.86
C TYR A 96 -2.61 -2.82 -21.98
N LEU A 97 -1.39 -2.42 -21.64
CA LEU A 97 -0.41 -1.89 -22.59
C LEU A 97 0.73 -2.90 -22.78
N PRO A 98 0.80 -3.63 -23.92
CA PRO A 98 1.84 -4.64 -24.16
C PRO A 98 3.26 -4.10 -24.03
N GLY A 99 3.51 -2.88 -24.53
CA GLY A 99 4.83 -2.22 -24.43
C GLY A 99 5.25 -1.84 -23.01
N ARG A 100 4.32 -1.82 -22.05
CA ARG A 100 4.58 -1.58 -20.63
C ARG A 100 4.35 -2.82 -19.76
N LYS A 101 3.92 -3.93 -20.38
CA LYS A 101 3.58 -5.19 -19.71
C LYS A 101 2.64 -5.00 -18.49
N GLY A 102 1.67 -4.09 -18.59
CA GLY A 102 0.78 -3.77 -17.48
C GLY A 102 -0.30 -2.75 -17.82
N SER A 103 -1.09 -2.39 -16.80
CA SER A 103 -2.20 -1.43 -16.90
C SER A 103 -1.91 -0.12 -16.19
N LEU A 104 -2.08 1.00 -16.89
CA LEU A 104 -1.81 2.32 -16.31
C LEU A 104 -3.02 2.85 -15.56
N GLN A 105 -2.79 3.56 -14.46
CA GLN A 105 -3.84 4.15 -13.62
C GLN A 105 -4.81 5.04 -14.42
N VAL A 106 -4.30 5.77 -15.42
CA VAL A 106 -5.12 6.62 -16.30
C VAL A 106 -6.15 5.80 -17.09
N GLU A 107 -5.76 4.63 -17.61
CA GLU A 107 -6.69 3.74 -18.33
C GLU A 107 -7.68 3.09 -17.35
N MET A 108 -7.20 2.68 -16.18
CA MET A 108 -8.04 2.12 -15.11
C MET A 108 -9.13 3.10 -14.64
N LEU A 109 -8.82 4.41 -14.60
CA LEU A 109 -9.79 5.46 -14.25
C LEU A 109 -10.73 5.82 -15.41
N ALA A 110 -10.28 5.66 -16.66
CA ALA A 110 -11.03 6.05 -17.84
C ALA A 110 -12.00 4.95 -18.34
N ALA A 111 -11.57 3.69 -18.31
CA ALA A 111 -12.32 2.54 -18.83
C ALA A 111 -13.75 2.39 -18.27
N PRO A 112 -14.05 2.62 -16.97
CA PRO A 112 -15.41 2.55 -16.45
C PRO A 112 -16.44 3.36 -17.25
N ARG A 113 -16.02 4.50 -17.86
CA ARG A 113 -16.92 5.35 -18.66
C ARG A 113 -17.50 4.64 -19.88
N ARG A 114 -16.76 3.70 -20.48
CA ARG A 114 -17.25 2.89 -21.61
C ARG A 114 -18.38 1.95 -21.20
N HIS A 115 -18.48 1.65 -19.91
CA HIS A 115 -19.51 0.81 -19.31
C HIS A 115 -20.60 1.61 -18.58
N GLY A 116 -20.70 2.93 -18.84
CA GLY A 116 -21.70 3.80 -18.20
C GLY A 116 -21.43 4.09 -16.72
N LEU A 117 -20.21 3.81 -16.23
CA LEU A 117 -19.78 4.01 -14.85
C LEU A 117 -18.72 5.12 -14.77
N VAL A 118 -18.45 5.63 -13.58
CA VAL A 118 -17.43 6.67 -13.37
C VAL A 118 -16.43 6.17 -12.34
N GLY A 119 -15.15 6.09 -12.74
CA GLY A 119 -14.06 5.86 -11.80
C GLY A 119 -13.73 7.15 -11.04
N SER A 120 -13.60 7.04 -9.71
CA SER A 120 -13.16 8.12 -8.84
C SER A 120 -11.94 7.70 -8.04
N GLN A 121 -10.92 8.56 -7.97
CA GLN A 121 -9.77 8.34 -7.11
C GLN A 121 -10.11 8.71 -5.67
N LEU A 122 -9.86 7.78 -4.75
CA LEU A 122 -9.98 8.05 -3.31
C LEU A 122 -8.72 8.77 -2.80
N PRO A 123 -8.82 9.53 -1.70
CA PRO A 123 -7.65 9.94 -0.93
C PRO A 123 -6.77 8.72 -0.62
N ALA A 124 -5.44 8.90 -0.63
CA ALA A 124 -4.48 7.85 -0.29
C ALA A 124 -4.43 7.59 1.23
N ALA A 125 -5.57 7.26 1.82
CA ALA A 125 -5.77 7.09 3.24
C ALA A 125 -6.64 5.85 3.52
N TYR A 126 -6.22 5.03 4.48
CA TYR A 126 -6.94 3.80 4.83
C TYR A 126 -8.35 4.05 5.35
N ASP A 127 -8.62 5.18 6.02
CA ASP A 127 -9.95 5.53 6.48
C ASP A 127 -10.94 5.75 5.32
N ALA A 128 -10.48 6.35 4.21
CA ALA A 128 -11.28 6.51 2.99
C ALA A 128 -11.62 5.14 2.39
N LEU A 129 -10.63 4.25 2.27
CA LEU A 129 -10.82 2.89 1.79
C LEU A 129 -11.79 2.09 2.68
N LEU A 130 -11.63 2.17 4.00
CA LEU A 130 -12.48 1.44 4.95
C LEU A 130 -13.94 1.93 4.92
N ARG A 131 -14.19 3.24 4.75
CA ARG A 131 -15.55 3.78 4.60
C ARG A 131 -16.24 3.27 3.34
N GLU A 132 -15.53 3.15 2.23
CA GLU A 132 -16.09 2.61 0.98
C GLU A 132 -16.50 1.15 1.14
N VAL A 133 -15.62 0.31 1.72
CA VAL A 133 -15.91 -1.10 1.98
C VAL A 133 -17.07 -1.24 2.95
N ALA A 134 -17.10 -0.45 4.03
CA ALA A 134 -18.21 -0.42 4.98
C ALA A 134 -19.54 -0.02 4.31
N ALA A 135 -19.49 0.82 3.26
CA ALA A 135 -20.64 1.25 2.49
C ALA A 135 -21.01 0.29 1.34
N GLY A 136 -20.46 -0.93 1.31
CA GLY A 136 -20.82 -1.94 0.32
C GLY A 136 -20.05 -1.86 -1.01
N ARG A 137 -19.04 -0.99 -1.11
CA ARG A 137 -18.31 -0.71 -2.36
C ARG A 137 -16.88 -1.26 -2.28
N PRO A 138 -16.50 -2.23 -3.13
CA PRO A 138 -15.13 -2.73 -3.15
C PRO A 138 -14.18 -1.66 -3.70
N VAL A 139 -12.95 -1.65 -3.20
CA VAL A 139 -11.95 -0.63 -3.58
C VAL A 139 -10.82 -1.27 -4.35
N LEU A 140 -10.58 -0.79 -5.57
CA LEU A 140 -9.41 -1.16 -6.36
C LEU A 140 -8.19 -0.39 -5.87
N VAL A 141 -7.11 -1.10 -5.54
CA VAL A 141 -5.87 -0.53 -5.02
C VAL A 141 -4.69 -0.90 -5.91
N LEU A 142 -3.70 -0.01 -5.97
CA LEU A 142 -2.39 -0.28 -6.58
C LEU A 142 -1.36 -0.41 -5.47
N GLN A 143 -0.78 -1.59 -5.33
CA GLN A 143 0.18 -1.93 -4.28
C GLN A 143 1.57 -2.11 -4.87
N ASN A 144 2.60 -1.69 -4.14
CA ASN A 144 3.97 -2.11 -4.40
C ASN A 144 4.29 -3.30 -3.49
N LEU A 145 4.38 -4.48 -4.08
CA LEU A 145 4.75 -5.73 -3.40
C LEU A 145 6.26 -5.98 -3.44
N GLY A 146 7.03 -5.04 -3.99
CA GLY A 146 8.48 -5.10 -4.04
C GLY A 146 9.11 -4.84 -2.68
N ILE A 147 10.34 -5.34 -2.53
CA ILE A 147 11.19 -5.03 -1.38
C ILE A 147 12.28 -4.11 -1.90
N PHE A 148 12.46 -2.97 -1.23
CA PHE A 148 13.48 -1.99 -1.60
C PHE A 148 14.84 -2.67 -1.86
N PRO A 149 15.51 -2.41 -3.00
CA PRO A 149 15.22 -1.36 -4.00
C PRO A 149 14.34 -1.77 -5.19
N PHE A 150 13.75 -2.96 -5.18
CA PHE A 150 12.94 -3.46 -6.29
C PHE A 150 11.47 -3.06 -6.13
N ASP A 151 10.85 -2.60 -7.22
CA ASP A 151 9.41 -2.34 -7.28
C ASP A 151 8.68 -3.50 -7.95
N ASN A 152 7.52 -3.85 -7.42
CA ASN A 152 6.59 -4.79 -8.04
C ASN A 152 5.15 -4.29 -7.88
N TRP A 153 4.67 -3.54 -8.88
CA TRP A 153 3.34 -2.93 -8.85
C TRP A 153 2.25 -3.94 -9.19
N HIS A 154 1.22 -4.03 -8.35
CA HIS A 154 0.16 -5.01 -8.47
C HIS A 154 -1.19 -4.39 -8.12
N TYR A 155 -2.19 -4.61 -8.97
CA TYR A 155 -3.56 -4.23 -8.65
C TYR A 155 -4.24 -5.32 -7.83
N ALA A 156 -5.03 -4.90 -6.85
CA ALA A 156 -5.87 -5.78 -6.05
C ALA A 156 -7.22 -5.11 -5.78
N VAL A 157 -8.17 -5.88 -5.27
CA VAL A 157 -9.47 -5.38 -4.83
C VAL A 157 -9.64 -5.69 -3.36
N VAL A 158 -9.95 -4.67 -2.57
CA VAL A 158 -10.31 -4.82 -1.16
C VAL A 158 -11.80 -5.08 -1.05
N VAL A 159 -12.12 -6.20 -0.40
CA VAL A 159 -13.50 -6.65 -0.13
C VAL A 159 -13.80 -6.76 1.36
N GLY A 160 -12.81 -6.61 2.25
CA GLY A 160 -12.93 -6.73 3.69
C GLY A 160 -11.59 -6.79 4.39
#